data_AF-A0A7D8UGB3-F1
#
_entry.id   AF-A0A7D8UGB3-F1
#
_cell.length_a   1.000
_cell.length_b   1.000
_cell.length_c   1.000
_cell.angle_alpha   90.00
_cell.angle_beta   90.00
_cell.angle_gamma   90.00
#
_symmetry.space_group_name_H-M   'P 1'
#
loop_
_entity.id
_entity.type
_entity.pdbx_description
1 polymer ?
#
loop_
_entity_poly.entity_id
_entity_poly.type
_entity_poly.pdbx_seq_one_letter_code
_entity_poly.pdbx_strand_id
1 'polypeptide(L)'
;MIMLWKDPATGSTPLETTGAGGKVGHCGFEPPELPGIPPRSTLFNRITLRHARFIRRAELTMHPWFSLVSAWSRASFRGLTGGVRCGPALIQVHKSLDRCGLAEMLFRKHRLLVQGDPMLLRTAAAVLIAFAGVAAPAFSQEGETIRQTVGAEPTVQERLTIGDKAPALSAQEWLKGDEVTEFRSGHVYIVEFWATWCGPCIAAIPHLTDLQEEYGDKLTIIGMTSGDTRGNTLENVQAFVQQPPSEMGYTVAFDQERETWNRYMTASGQGGIPTSFIVNQQGQIAWIGHPLSMDDALEQIVAGEYDMDAAIERQRRETDLQAQADPLLMQVQQMLQEGDAEGAMEVIDRIVALDHELFGQLGVQKLQFLMFQMNDEAGALMYGKKLFDEILVDNPEMINGVSWSILTTDGIPPQYHTIGFYGARKANELTGGEDPMILDTLARAQYMQDDLDEALKTQRKAVELAKEQGKLNGSEIAELEERLAEYEEMAGDE
;
A
#
# COMPACT_ATOMS: atom_id res chain seq x y z
N MET A 1 -23.64 -51.22 2.18
CA MET A 1 -24.99 -51.82 2.11
C MET A 1 -25.88 -50.80 1.41
N ILE A 2 -26.60 -51.19 0.35
CA ILE A 2 -27.40 -50.26 -0.49
C ILE A 2 -28.84 -50.23 0.02
N MET A 3 -29.47 -49.05 0.05
CA MET A 3 -30.92 -48.74 -0.16
C MET A 3 -31.33 -47.44 0.56
N LEU A 4 -32.31 -46.66 0.10
CA LEU A 4 -32.79 -46.41 -1.28
C LEU A 4 -33.60 -45.10 -1.31
N TRP A 5 -33.73 -44.51 -2.49
CA TRP A 5 -34.54 -43.33 -2.80
C TRP A 5 -36.04 -43.68 -2.84
N LYS A 6 -36.93 -42.83 -2.29
CA LYS A 6 -38.37 -42.85 -2.65
C LYS A 6 -39.19 -41.62 -2.19
N ASP A 7 -39.63 -40.86 -3.19
CA ASP A 7 -40.93 -40.17 -3.28
C ASP A 7 -41.56 -40.68 -4.63
N PRO A 8 -42.88 -40.64 -4.90
CA PRO A 8 -43.54 -39.37 -5.25
C PRO A 8 -45.06 -39.21 -4.91
N ALA A 9 -45.46 -37.96 -4.69
CA ALA A 9 -46.65 -37.27 -5.22
C ALA A 9 -48.10 -37.81 -4.99
N THR A 10 -49.01 -36.91 -4.58
CA THR A 10 -50.09 -36.31 -5.44
C THR A 10 -51.00 -35.39 -4.59
N GLY A 11 -51.53 -34.29 -5.16
CA GLY A 11 -52.41 -33.38 -4.38
C GLY A 11 -52.75 -32.00 -4.96
N SER A 12 -53.15 -31.89 -6.24
CA SER A 12 -53.83 -30.69 -6.77
C SER A 12 -55.29 -30.63 -6.23
N THR A 13 -56.04 -29.52 -6.21
CA THR A 13 -56.18 -28.38 -7.17
C THR A 13 -56.84 -27.16 -6.46
N PRO A 14 -56.84 -25.94 -7.04
CA PRO A 14 -57.37 -24.71 -6.42
C PRO A 14 -58.77 -24.29 -6.91
N LEU A 15 -59.37 -23.30 -6.23
CA LEU A 15 -60.38 -22.29 -6.64
C LEU A 15 -60.60 -21.37 -5.40
N GLU A 16 -61.14 -20.15 -5.45
CA GLU A 16 -61.93 -19.46 -6.47
C GLU A 16 -61.67 -17.93 -6.49
N THR A 17 -61.92 -17.26 -7.61
CA THR A 17 -61.84 -15.79 -7.75
C THR A 17 -63.21 -15.18 -8.08
N THR A 18 -63.65 -14.18 -7.31
CA THR A 18 -64.83 -13.36 -7.66
C THR A 18 -64.56 -11.88 -7.45
N GLY A 19 -64.74 -11.06 -8.50
CA GLY A 19 -64.59 -9.61 -8.45
C GLY A 19 -65.90 -8.87 -8.73
N ALA A 20 -66.25 -7.92 -7.88
CA ALA A 20 -67.30 -6.92 -8.04
C ALA A 20 -67.04 -5.74 -7.06
N GLY A 21 -67.56 -4.52 -7.24
CA GLY A 21 -68.45 -4.09 -8.31
C GLY A 21 -69.07 -2.68 -8.15
N GLY A 22 -68.49 -1.80 -7.33
CA GLY A 22 -68.71 -0.34 -7.41
C GLY A 22 -69.66 0.34 -6.41
N LYS A 23 -69.74 1.68 -6.58
CA LYS A 23 -70.62 2.68 -5.95
C LYS A 23 -70.36 3.13 -4.50
N VAL A 24 -69.58 4.22 -4.41
CA VAL A 24 -69.95 5.53 -3.83
C VAL A 24 -71.09 5.53 -2.78
N GLY A 25 -70.76 5.96 -1.56
CA GLY A 25 -71.70 6.50 -0.58
C GLY A 25 -71.13 7.76 0.09
N HIS A 26 -71.83 8.89 -0.04
CA HIS A 26 -71.55 10.09 0.77
C HIS A 26 -72.44 10.06 2.01
N CYS A 27 -71.84 10.22 3.19
CA CYS A 27 -72.50 10.72 4.41
C CYS A 27 -71.47 11.54 5.17
N GLY A 28 -71.70 12.84 5.29
CA GLY A 28 -70.86 13.74 6.09
C GLY A 28 -71.38 13.86 7.52
N PHE A 29 -70.48 14.15 8.45
CA PHE A 29 -70.82 14.68 9.77
C PHE A 29 -69.70 15.64 10.21
N GLU A 30 -70.07 16.84 10.64
CA GLU A 30 -69.13 17.87 11.12
C GLU A 30 -68.78 17.68 12.61
N PRO A 31 -67.65 18.27 13.09
CA PRO A 31 -66.99 17.79 14.31
C PRO A 31 -67.47 18.46 15.60
N PRO A 32 -67.31 17.80 16.77
CA PRO A 32 -67.30 18.45 18.07
C PRO A 32 -65.95 19.13 18.37
N GLU A 33 -65.96 20.10 19.28
CA GLU A 33 -64.89 21.08 19.49
C GLU A 33 -63.72 20.58 20.38
N LEU A 34 -62.57 21.25 20.26
CA LEU A 34 -61.36 21.01 21.08
C LEU A 34 -61.49 21.65 22.49
N PRO A 35 -61.26 20.91 23.59
CA PRO A 35 -60.98 21.51 24.88
C PRO A 35 -59.56 22.09 24.92
N GLY A 36 -59.41 23.33 25.38
CA GLY A 36 -58.16 24.10 25.30
C GLY A 36 -57.05 23.66 26.28
N ILE A 37 -55.80 23.80 25.83
CA ILE A 37 -54.59 23.51 26.62
C ILE A 37 -54.13 24.79 27.36
N PRO A 38 -53.98 24.79 28.70
CA PRO A 38 -53.45 25.94 29.44
C PRO A 38 -51.92 26.10 29.26
N PRO A 39 -51.37 27.31 29.45
CA PRO A 39 -49.99 27.62 29.07
C PRO A 39 -48.93 26.97 29.97
N ARG A 40 -47.86 26.45 29.36
CA ARG A 40 -46.65 26.02 30.08
C ARG A 40 -45.85 27.23 30.58
N SER A 41 -45.70 27.36 31.89
CA SER A 41 -44.65 28.18 32.52
C SER A 41 -43.52 27.30 33.09
N THR A 42 -42.28 27.68 32.80
CA THR A 42 -41.07 27.42 33.60
C THR A 42 -40.91 26.07 34.33
N LEU A 43 -40.20 25.11 33.70
CA LEU A 43 -38.95 24.56 34.31
C LEU A 43 -38.01 23.77 33.39
N PHE A 44 -38.28 23.59 32.08
CA PHE A 44 -37.40 22.81 31.19
C PHE A 44 -36.78 23.63 30.05
N ASN A 45 -35.65 24.30 30.33
CA ASN A 45 -34.62 24.60 29.32
C ASN A 45 -33.25 24.90 29.98
N ARG A 46 -32.64 23.87 30.58
CA ARG A 46 -31.25 23.89 31.08
C ARG A 46 -30.53 22.60 30.67
N ILE A 47 -30.14 22.51 29.40
CA ILE A 47 -28.91 21.84 28.88
C ILE A 47 -28.75 22.19 27.37
N THR A 48 -29.00 23.46 27.04
CA THR A 48 -28.81 24.05 25.69
C THR A 48 -27.74 25.16 25.72
N LEU A 49 -26.78 25.04 26.64
CA LEU A 49 -25.77 26.08 26.95
C LEU A 49 -24.36 25.51 27.27
N ARG A 50 -23.87 24.55 26.47
CA ARG A 50 -22.42 24.26 26.39
C ARG A 50 -21.84 24.16 24.96
N HIS A 51 -22.66 23.94 23.93
CA HIS A 51 -22.22 23.86 22.53
C HIS A 51 -21.98 25.21 21.81
N ALA A 52 -21.77 26.32 22.54
CA ALA A 52 -21.71 27.67 21.95
C ALA A 52 -20.54 28.54 22.47
N ARG A 53 -19.43 27.94 22.94
CA ARG A 53 -18.29 28.70 23.52
C ARG A 53 -16.87 28.25 23.17
N PHE A 54 -16.66 27.42 22.15
CA PHE A 54 -15.32 27.22 21.57
C PHE A 54 -15.17 27.70 20.11
N ILE A 55 -16.26 27.77 19.34
CA ILE A 55 -16.30 28.46 18.03
C ILE A 55 -16.41 29.98 18.25
N ARG A 56 -15.39 30.59 18.89
CA ARG A 56 -15.10 32.04 18.90
C ARG A 56 -13.73 32.43 19.51
N ARG A 57 -12.70 31.57 19.46
CA ARG A 57 -11.34 31.97 19.89
C ARG A 57 -10.15 31.30 19.16
N ALA A 58 -10.33 30.91 17.89
CA ALA A 58 -9.23 30.41 17.04
C ALA A 58 -9.04 31.19 15.72
N GLU A 59 -10.07 31.89 15.23
CA GLU A 59 -9.94 32.83 14.11
C GLU A 59 -9.18 34.12 14.52
N LEU A 60 -7.85 34.04 14.71
CA LEU A 60 -6.97 35.24 14.67
C LEU A 60 -5.45 34.97 14.53
N THR A 61 -4.98 33.75 14.20
CA THR A 61 -3.54 33.46 14.08
C THR A 61 -3.13 32.57 12.88
N MET A 62 -3.67 32.80 11.67
CA MET A 62 -3.11 32.22 10.43
C MET A 62 -3.23 33.13 9.19
N HIS A 63 -2.31 34.10 9.09
CA HIS A 63 -1.51 34.44 7.88
C HIS A 63 -0.63 35.67 8.17
N PRO A 64 0.58 35.80 7.60
CA PRO A 64 0.77 35.87 6.14
C PRO A 64 2.02 35.17 5.59
N TRP A 65 1.84 34.15 4.74
CA TRP A 65 2.94 33.54 3.96
C TRP A 65 2.62 33.29 2.48
N PHE A 66 1.45 33.73 1.98
CA PHE A 66 1.10 33.71 0.55
C PHE A 66 1.01 35.13 -0.03
N SER A 67 2.17 35.78 -0.21
CA SER A 67 2.34 37.06 -0.94
C SER A 67 3.81 37.37 -1.31
N LEU A 68 4.62 36.39 -1.75
CA LEU A 68 6.06 36.63 -2.01
C LEU A 68 6.71 35.94 -3.24
N VAL A 69 5.94 35.38 -4.18
CA VAL A 69 6.50 34.79 -5.44
C VAL A 69 5.86 35.37 -6.70
N SER A 70 5.71 36.69 -6.77
CA SER A 70 5.28 37.38 -8.00
C SER A 70 5.83 38.82 -8.18
N ALA A 71 6.84 39.23 -7.40
CA ALA A 71 7.22 40.64 -7.32
C ALA A 71 8.70 40.97 -7.04
N TRP A 72 9.70 40.27 -7.62
CA TRP A 72 11.10 40.77 -7.60
C TRP A 72 11.92 40.60 -8.89
N SER A 73 11.26 40.58 -10.05
CA SER A 73 11.94 40.79 -11.34
C SER A 73 12.20 42.29 -11.58
N ARG A 74 13.27 42.81 -10.95
CA ARG A 74 14.10 44.01 -11.29
C ARG A 74 14.90 44.55 -10.09
N ALA A 75 15.96 43.85 -9.67
CA ALA A 75 16.87 44.37 -8.63
C ALA A 75 18.31 43.78 -8.67
N SER A 76 18.93 43.69 -9.86
CA SER A 76 20.32 43.22 -10.01
C SER A 76 21.09 43.98 -11.10
N PHE A 77 21.35 45.28 -10.93
CA PHE A 77 22.27 46.02 -11.81
C PHE A 77 22.91 47.25 -11.13
N ARG A 78 24.24 47.22 -10.93
CA ARG A 78 25.13 48.25 -10.32
C ARG A 78 24.93 48.45 -8.80
N GLY A 79 25.97 48.55 -7.97
CA GLY A 79 27.43 48.44 -8.14
C GLY A 79 28.12 48.35 -6.75
N LEU A 80 29.45 48.37 -6.57
CA LEU A 80 30.56 48.81 -7.43
C LEU A 80 31.90 48.07 -7.10
N THR A 81 32.72 47.83 -8.15
CA THR A 81 34.21 47.82 -8.19
C THR A 81 35.08 46.93 -7.29
N GLY A 82 35.96 46.11 -7.91
CA GLY A 82 37.22 45.64 -7.30
C GLY A 82 37.99 44.55 -8.08
N GLY A 83 38.94 44.92 -8.97
CA GLY A 83 39.83 43.99 -9.72
C GLY A 83 39.24 43.48 -11.06
N VAL A 84 39.77 43.70 -12.28
CA VAL A 84 41.14 43.48 -12.85
C VAL A 84 41.43 41.98 -12.99
N ARG A 85 41.60 41.35 -14.17
CA ARG A 85 41.96 41.83 -15.54
C ARG A 85 41.45 40.85 -16.63
N CYS A 86 41.24 41.30 -17.88
CA CYS A 86 40.98 40.41 -19.04
C CYS A 86 41.97 40.67 -20.20
N GLY A 87 42.09 39.73 -21.15
CA GLY A 87 42.74 39.89 -22.46
C GLY A 87 41.86 39.38 -23.62
N PRO A 88 42.01 39.85 -24.89
CA PRO A 88 40.88 39.85 -25.84
C PRO A 88 41.11 39.23 -27.24
N ALA A 89 40.05 38.61 -27.77
CA ALA A 89 39.80 38.28 -29.19
C ALA A 89 38.32 37.84 -29.35
N LEU A 90 37.54 38.09 -30.41
CA LEU A 90 37.70 38.93 -31.63
C LEU A 90 36.30 39.40 -32.13
N ILE A 91 36.14 40.72 -32.33
CA ILE A 91 35.58 41.40 -33.52
C ILE A 91 34.21 40.97 -34.17
N GLN A 92 33.19 41.88 -34.03
CA GLN A 92 32.27 42.42 -35.08
C GLN A 92 31.21 41.50 -35.78
N VAL A 93 30.07 41.90 -36.41
CA VAL A 93 29.23 43.13 -36.65
C VAL A 93 27.94 42.64 -37.40
N HIS A 94 26.69 43.15 -37.34
CA HIS A 94 25.89 44.13 -36.55
C HIS A 94 24.38 43.68 -36.59
N LYS A 95 23.42 44.25 -35.81
CA LYS A 95 22.45 45.34 -36.14
C LYS A 95 22.02 45.47 -37.62
N SER A 96 20.76 45.79 -37.98
CA SER A 96 19.62 46.43 -37.28
C SER A 96 18.27 45.86 -37.76
N LEU A 97 17.30 45.56 -36.88
CA LEU A 97 16.14 46.39 -36.47
C LEU A 97 15.19 46.92 -37.59
N ASP A 98 13.93 46.50 -37.45
CA ASP A 98 12.64 47.20 -37.68
C ASP A 98 12.30 47.87 -39.02
N ARG A 99 11.22 47.37 -39.66
CA ARG A 99 9.86 47.98 -39.59
C ARG A 99 8.82 47.29 -40.49
N CYS A 100 7.73 46.80 -39.87
CA CYS A 100 6.31 46.96 -40.25
C CYS A 100 5.44 45.97 -39.43
N GLY A 101 4.16 46.30 -39.21
CA GLY A 101 3.23 45.48 -38.45
C GLY A 101 1.76 45.79 -38.80
N LEU A 102 0.82 45.04 -38.19
CA LEU A 102 -0.60 44.90 -38.58
C LEU A 102 -0.76 44.20 -39.96
N ALA A 103 -1.74 43.32 -40.22
CA ALA A 103 -2.83 42.73 -39.44
C ALA A 103 -3.09 41.28 -39.96
N GLU A 104 -4.06 40.46 -39.50
CA GLU A 104 -5.14 40.69 -38.53
C GLU A 104 -5.40 39.44 -37.64
N MET A 105 -6.58 38.79 -37.73
CA MET A 105 -7.09 37.86 -36.70
C MET A 105 -8.17 36.90 -37.23
N LEU A 106 -8.41 35.83 -36.46
CA LEU A 106 -9.66 35.05 -36.32
C LEU A 106 -10.13 34.02 -37.40
N PHE A 107 -10.33 32.81 -36.87
CA PHE A 107 -11.19 31.70 -37.31
C PHE A 107 -12.46 32.06 -38.12
N ARG A 108 -12.80 31.19 -39.09
CA ARG A 108 -14.19 30.80 -39.40
C ARG A 108 -14.33 29.31 -39.74
N LYS A 109 -15.36 28.68 -39.18
CA LYS A 109 -15.89 27.36 -39.62
C LYS A 109 -16.66 27.55 -40.94
N HIS A 110 -16.59 26.62 -41.89
CA HIS A 110 -17.66 25.60 -42.06
C HIS A 110 -17.40 24.53 -43.14
N ARG A 111 -17.98 23.37 -42.86
CA ARG A 111 -18.08 22.10 -43.61
C ARG A 111 -19.15 22.15 -44.71
N LEU A 112 -18.88 21.56 -45.89
CA LEU A 112 -19.78 20.91 -46.88
C LEU A 112 -18.89 20.48 -48.09
N LEU A 113 -18.58 19.19 -48.33
CA LEU A 113 -19.35 18.15 -49.04
C LEU A 113 -19.63 18.40 -50.55
N VAL A 114 -19.29 17.40 -51.38
CA VAL A 114 -20.04 16.81 -52.54
C VAL A 114 -19.10 16.31 -53.68
N GLN A 115 -19.03 14.97 -53.83
CA GLN A 115 -18.92 14.13 -55.06
C GLN A 115 -17.85 14.38 -56.16
N GLY A 116 -17.28 13.29 -56.71
CA GLY A 116 -16.48 13.31 -57.95
C GLY A 116 -15.61 12.05 -58.16
N ASP A 117 -16.21 10.94 -58.56
CA ASP A 117 -15.53 9.64 -58.83
C ASP A 117 -15.29 9.43 -60.36
N PRO A 118 -14.74 8.32 -60.87
CA PRO A 118 -13.31 8.22 -61.18
C PRO A 118 -12.99 8.09 -62.68
N MET A 119 -11.99 8.83 -63.18
CA MET A 119 -11.37 8.51 -64.48
C MET A 119 -9.96 9.13 -64.65
N LEU A 120 -8.90 8.31 -64.62
CA LEU A 120 -7.61 8.62 -65.27
C LEU A 120 -6.73 7.38 -65.48
N LEU A 121 -7.29 6.37 -66.16
CA LEU A 121 -6.50 5.29 -66.74
C LEU A 121 -5.72 5.83 -67.96
N ARG A 122 -4.48 5.34 -68.19
CA ARG A 122 -3.66 5.52 -69.41
C ARG A 122 -3.03 6.91 -69.65
N THR A 123 -1.91 7.20 -68.98
CA THR A 123 -0.60 7.58 -69.58
C THR A 123 0.39 7.91 -68.44
N ALA A 124 1.70 7.66 -68.54
CA ALA A 124 2.48 7.04 -69.61
C ALA A 124 3.50 6.02 -69.05
N ALA A 125 3.71 4.91 -69.76
CA ALA A 125 4.72 3.91 -69.44
C ALA A 125 5.30 3.34 -70.75
N ALA A 126 6.29 4.03 -71.34
CA ALA A 126 6.87 3.66 -72.63
C ALA A 126 8.28 4.24 -72.91
N VAL A 127 9.15 4.35 -71.90
CA VAL A 127 10.61 4.43 -72.12
C VAL A 127 11.31 3.46 -71.17
N LEU A 128 11.35 2.20 -71.57
CA LEU A 128 12.24 1.16 -71.02
C LEU A 128 13.41 0.94 -71.98
N ILE A 129 14.41 0.16 -71.55
CA ILE A 129 15.54 -0.33 -72.35
C ILE A 129 16.59 0.75 -72.69
N ALA A 130 17.38 1.13 -71.69
CA ALA A 130 18.70 1.77 -71.88
C ALA A 130 19.75 1.41 -70.79
N PHE A 131 19.35 0.87 -69.64
CA PHE A 131 20.24 0.50 -68.52
C PHE A 131 19.92 -0.89 -67.92
N ALA A 132 19.76 -1.89 -68.78
CA ALA A 132 19.71 -3.30 -68.37
C ALA A 132 21.09 -3.94 -68.55
N GLY A 133 22.00 -3.76 -67.58
CA GLY A 133 23.39 -4.20 -67.77
C GLY A 133 24.39 -3.89 -66.65
N VAL A 134 24.10 -4.27 -65.40
CA VAL A 134 25.07 -4.69 -64.36
C VAL A 134 24.32 -5.10 -63.08
N ALA A 135 24.91 -6.01 -62.29
CA ALA A 135 24.57 -6.36 -60.91
C ALA A 135 23.16 -6.92 -60.59
N ALA A 136 23.04 -8.23 -60.76
CA ALA A 136 22.58 -9.10 -59.68
C ALA A 136 23.65 -10.20 -59.47
N PRO A 137 23.80 -10.82 -58.29
CA PRO A 137 23.06 -10.63 -57.04
C PRO A 137 23.89 -9.95 -55.92
N ALA A 138 23.21 -9.27 -54.98
CA ALA A 138 23.81 -8.76 -53.74
C ALA A 138 22.91 -8.91 -52.48
N PHE A 139 21.73 -9.51 -52.63
CA PHE A 139 20.68 -9.60 -51.59
C PHE A 139 20.58 -10.99 -50.94
N SER A 140 21.72 -11.68 -50.76
CA SER A 140 21.74 -13.05 -50.19
C SER A 140 22.80 -13.29 -49.11
N GLN A 141 23.48 -12.25 -48.60
CA GLN A 141 24.44 -12.38 -47.49
C GLN A 141 24.04 -11.62 -46.22
N GLU A 142 23.19 -10.59 -46.30
CA GLU A 142 22.73 -9.84 -45.11
C GLU A 142 21.85 -10.69 -44.18
N GLY A 143 21.11 -11.66 -44.74
CA GLY A 143 20.24 -12.57 -43.97
C GLY A 143 20.96 -13.65 -43.17
N GLU A 144 22.26 -13.84 -43.37
CA GLU A 144 23.06 -14.86 -42.66
C GLU A 144 23.80 -14.25 -41.46
N THR A 145 24.37 -13.06 -41.61
CA THR A 145 25.01 -12.30 -40.52
C THR A 145 24.03 -11.98 -39.37
N ILE A 146 22.77 -11.68 -39.68
CA ILE A 146 21.73 -11.35 -38.67
C ILE A 146 21.33 -12.58 -37.82
N ARG A 147 21.62 -13.81 -38.26
CA ARG A 147 21.32 -15.03 -37.49
C ARG A 147 22.36 -15.37 -36.41
N GLN A 148 23.51 -14.69 -36.37
CA GLN A 148 24.58 -14.99 -35.39
C GLN A 148 24.64 -14.08 -34.17
N THR A 149 23.76 -13.07 -34.06
CA THR A 149 23.71 -12.17 -32.89
C THR A 149 22.50 -12.39 -31.97
N VAL A 150 21.53 -13.22 -32.36
CA VAL A 150 20.45 -13.69 -31.48
C VAL A 150 20.82 -15.07 -30.93
N GLY A 151 21.90 -15.08 -30.12
CA GLY A 151 22.55 -16.28 -29.61
C GLY A 151 23.08 -16.16 -28.17
N ALA A 152 22.68 -15.12 -27.46
CA ALA A 152 22.74 -15.06 -26.01
C ALA A 152 21.29 -15.05 -25.51
N GLU A 153 20.91 -16.10 -24.77
CA GLU A 153 19.82 -15.97 -23.80
C GLU A 153 20.21 -14.85 -22.82
N PRO A 154 19.26 -14.08 -22.26
CA PRO A 154 19.59 -13.11 -21.24
C PRO A 154 20.20 -13.88 -20.05
N THR A 155 21.51 -13.73 -19.86
CA THR A 155 22.19 -14.26 -18.68
C THR A 155 21.56 -13.59 -17.47
N VAL A 156 20.67 -14.32 -16.80
CA VAL A 156 20.16 -13.95 -15.49
C VAL A 156 21.39 -13.67 -14.64
N GLN A 157 21.57 -12.43 -14.18
CA GLN A 157 22.50 -12.21 -13.09
C GLN A 157 21.96 -13.01 -11.93
N GLU A 158 22.70 -14.03 -11.50
CA GLU A 158 22.37 -14.84 -10.33
C GLU A 158 22.17 -13.87 -9.17
N ARG A 159 20.89 -13.69 -8.80
CA ARG A 159 20.51 -12.79 -7.71
C ARG A 159 20.92 -13.45 -6.41
N LEU A 160 21.41 -12.65 -5.47
CA LEU A 160 21.71 -13.15 -4.14
C LEU A 160 20.41 -13.62 -3.46
N THR A 161 20.34 -14.91 -3.13
CA THR A 161 19.12 -15.60 -2.73
C THR A 161 19.35 -16.45 -1.48
N ILE A 162 18.28 -16.94 -0.84
CA ILE A 162 18.40 -17.87 0.31
C ILE A 162 19.14 -19.14 -0.15
N GLY A 163 20.04 -19.65 0.70
CA GLY A 163 20.97 -20.73 0.39
C GLY A 163 22.34 -20.26 -0.11
N ASP A 164 22.46 -19.04 -0.66
CA ASP A 164 23.76 -18.50 -1.08
C ASP A 164 24.69 -18.24 0.10
N LYS A 165 26.00 -18.33 -0.15
CA LYS A 165 27.00 -17.89 0.83
C LYS A 165 26.93 -16.37 1.01
N ALA A 166 26.77 -15.92 2.25
CA ALA A 166 26.69 -14.51 2.59
C ALA A 166 27.94 -13.72 2.13
N PRO A 167 27.80 -12.66 1.32
CA PRO A 167 28.93 -11.88 0.82
C PRO A 167 29.71 -11.18 1.93
N ALA A 168 31.03 -11.08 1.77
CA ALA A 168 31.88 -10.38 2.75
C ALA A 168 31.48 -8.91 2.90
N LEU A 169 31.39 -8.45 4.15
CA LEU A 169 31.10 -7.07 4.50
C LEU A 169 32.26 -6.13 4.11
N SER A 170 31.95 -4.85 3.97
CA SER A 170 32.87 -3.75 3.72
C SER A 170 32.26 -2.46 4.24
N ALA A 171 33.00 -1.73 5.06
CA ALA A 171 32.59 -0.47 5.66
C ALA A 171 33.81 0.47 5.72
N GLN A 172 33.55 1.78 5.65
CA GLN A 172 34.59 2.78 5.90
C GLN A 172 34.87 2.92 7.40
N GLU A 173 33.81 2.90 8.21
CA GLU A 173 33.89 3.10 9.66
C GLU A 173 32.90 2.19 10.41
N TRP A 174 33.35 1.62 11.52
CA TRP A 174 32.52 0.94 12.51
C TRP A 174 32.25 1.92 13.64
N LEU A 175 30.98 2.31 13.81
CA LEU A 175 30.57 3.43 14.66
C LEU A 175 30.16 2.98 16.08
N LYS A 176 29.82 1.71 16.22
CA LYS A 176 29.49 1.03 17.49
C LYS A 176 29.72 -0.48 17.33
N GLY A 177 30.09 -1.16 18.41
CA GLY A 177 30.44 -2.58 18.38
C GLY A 177 31.86 -2.86 17.84
N ASP A 178 32.21 -4.14 17.77
CA ASP A 178 33.47 -4.61 17.18
C ASP A 178 33.32 -4.82 15.66
N GLU A 179 34.43 -4.71 14.92
CA GLU A 179 34.46 -4.94 13.47
C GLU A 179 34.20 -6.42 13.12
N VAL A 180 33.23 -6.66 12.21
CA VAL A 180 32.90 -8.00 11.70
C VAL A 180 33.53 -8.19 10.31
N THR A 181 34.72 -8.78 10.27
CA THR A 181 35.46 -9.08 9.02
C THR A 181 35.02 -10.37 8.32
N GLU A 182 34.47 -11.34 9.05
CA GLU A 182 34.01 -12.62 8.52
C GLU A 182 32.80 -13.19 9.30
N PHE A 183 31.99 -14.00 8.61
CA PHE A 183 30.96 -14.82 9.24
C PHE A 183 31.57 -16.12 9.74
N ARG A 184 31.71 -16.26 11.06
CA ARG A 184 32.27 -17.43 11.72
C ARG A 184 31.28 -18.60 11.66
N SER A 185 31.74 -19.80 11.31
CA SER A 185 30.90 -20.98 11.38
C SER A 185 30.55 -21.32 12.83
N GLY A 186 29.30 -21.72 13.08
CA GLY A 186 28.73 -21.92 14.41
C GLY A 186 28.02 -20.69 14.99
N HIS A 187 28.05 -19.53 14.31
CA HIS A 187 27.53 -18.25 14.80
C HIS A 187 26.45 -17.70 13.86
N VAL A 188 25.39 -17.10 14.39
CA VAL A 188 24.31 -16.47 13.58
C VAL A 188 24.54 -14.97 13.48
N TYR A 189 24.31 -14.39 12.30
CA TYR A 189 24.43 -12.96 12.07
C TYR A 189 23.18 -12.38 11.43
N ILE A 190 22.91 -11.09 11.68
CA ILE A 190 21.91 -10.32 10.95
C ILE A 190 22.60 -9.12 10.32
N VAL A 191 22.46 -8.97 9.00
CA VAL A 191 22.89 -7.76 8.28
C VAL A 191 21.64 -6.95 7.99
N GLU A 192 21.44 -5.86 8.72
CA GLU A 192 20.26 -4.99 8.64
C GLU A 192 20.61 -3.69 7.92
N PHE A 193 19.79 -3.29 6.95
CA PHE A 193 20.04 -2.11 6.11
C PHE A 193 19.10 -0.96 6.49
N TRP A 194 19.66 0.15 6.97
CA TRP A 194 18.89 1.26 7.54
C TRP A 194 19.39 2.65 7.12
N ALA A 195 18.69 3.70 7.55
CA ALA A 195 19.12 5.11 7.46
C ALA A 195 18.47 5.98 8.54
N THR A 196 19.15 7.05 8.96
CA THR A 196 18.71 8.02 10.00
C THR A 196 17.43 8.79 9.72
N TRP A 197 16.94 8.80 8.47
CA TRP A 197 15.66 9.40 8.08
C TRP A 197 14.52 8.38 7.95
N CYS A 198 14.82 7.08 8.08
CA CYS A 198 13.89 5.99 7.80
C CYS A 198 13.02 5.70 9.03
N GLY A 199 11.82 6.28 9.09
CA GLY A 199 10.87 6.06 10.20
C GLY A 199 10.65 4.58 10.57
N PRO A 200 10.34 3.68 9.61
CA PRO A 200 10.18 2.25 9.90
C PRO A 200 11.47 1.57 10.40
N CYS A 201 12.64 1.97 9.88
CA CYS A 201 13.92 1.47 10.39
C CYS A 201 14.11 1.88 11.85
N ILE A 202 13.89 3.16 12.18
CA ILE A 202 13.99 3.70 13.55
C ILE A 202 13.04 2.97 14.51
N ALA A 203 11.82 2.65 14.04
CA ALA A 203 10.85 1.88 14.82
C ALA A 203 11.27 0.42 15.06
N ALA A 204 12.12 -0.15 14.21
CA ALA A 204 12.65 -1.51 14.38
C ALA A 204 13.88 -1.59 15.29
N ILE A 205 14.55 -0.47 15.60
CA ILE A 205 15.77 -0.45 16.41
C ILE A 205 15.59 -1.06 17.81
N PRO A 206 14.53 -0.76 18.59
CA PRO A 206 14.38 -1.34 19.94
C PRO A 206 14.29 -2.87 19.90
N HIS A 207 13.49 -3.41 18.99
CA HIS A 207 13.38 -4.86 18.79
C HIS A 207 14.71 -5.50 18.35
N LEU A 208 15.51 -4.83 17.50
CA LEU A 208 16.87 -5.30 17.15
C LEU A 208 17.83 -5.23 18.35
N THR A 209 17.66 -4.27 19.25
CA THR A 209 18.38 -4.23 20.54
C THR A 209 17.97 -5.41 21.43
N ASP A 210 16.67 -5.63 21.62
CA ASP A 210 16.12 -6.70 22.46
C ASP A 210 16.60 -8.07 21.99
N LEU A 211 16.55 -8.35 20.67
CA LEU A 211 17.09 -9.59 20.08
C LEU A 211 18.60 -9.75 20.31
N GLN A 212 19.39 -8.66 20.22
CA GLN A 212 20.83 -8.74 20.47
C GLN A 212 21.14 -9.03 21.96
N GLU A 213 20.31 -8.55 22.89
CA GLU A 213 20.44 -8.85 24.33
C GLU A 213 19.95 -10.26 24.67
N GLU A 214 18.82 -10.71 24.11
CA GLU A 214 18.24 -12.04 24.33
C GLU A 214 19.17 -13.17 23.85
N TYR A 215 19.62 -13.08 22.59
CA TYR A 215 20.41 -14.13 21.96
C TYR A 215 21.90 -14.06 22.32
N GLY A 216 22.39 -12.89 22.76
CA GLY A 216 23.74 -12.68 23.29
C GLY A 216 24.84 -13.27 22.40
N ASP A 217 25.73 -14.07 23.01
CA ASP A 217 26.88 -14.70 22.34
C ASP A 217 26.53 -15.61 21.13
N LYS A 218 25.26 -15.95 20.90
CA LYS A 218 24.82 -16.75 19.73
C LYS A 218 24.63 -15.90 18.46
N LEU A 219 24.40 -14.59 18.62
CA LEU A 219 23.91 -13.68 17.58
C LEU A 219 24.81 -12.45 17.47
N THR A 220 25.03 -11.95 16.26
CA THR A 220 25.62 -10.62 16.06
C THR A 220 24.86 -9.87 14.97
N ILE A 221 24.20 -8.79 15.38
CA ILE A 221 23.48 -7.88 14.48
C ILE A 221 24.42 -6.76 14.03
N ILE A 222 24.44 -6.47 12.72
CA ILE A 222 25.17 -5.38 12.09
C ILE A 222 24.15 -4.46 11.39
N GLY A 223 23.89 -3.31 11.99
CA GLY A 223 23.15 -2.20 11.35
C GLY A 223 24.02 -1.49 10.33
N MET A 224 23.96 -1.95 9.08
CA MET A 224 24.70 -1.43 7.94
C MET A 224 23.96 -0.24 7.32
N THR A 225 24.64 0.91 7.21
CA THR A 225 24.07 2.11 6.59
C THR A 225 25.09 2.81 5.68
N SER A 226 24.64 3.73 4.84
CA SER A 226 25.46 4.31 3.76
C SER A 226 25.06 5.73 3.41
N GLY A 227 25.99 6.49 2.82
CA GLY A 227 25.74 7.86 2.37
C GLY A 227 24.65 7.95 1.30
N ASP A 228 23.77 8.95 1.41
CA ASP A 228 22.72 9.22 0.43
C ASP A 228 22.37 10.71 0.26
N THR A 229 21.51 10.99 -0.73
CA THR A 229 21.02 12.34 -1.08
C THR A 229 19.87 12.83 -0.19
N ARG A 230 19.37 12.01 0.74
CA ARG A 230 18.30 12.34 1.69
C ARG A 230 18.85 12.88 3.02
N GLY A 231 20.18 12.84 3.20
CA GLY A 231 20.88 13.44 4.34
C GLY A 231 21.51 12.42 5.28
N ASN A 232 21.62 11.15 4.91
CA ASN A 232 22.27 10.11 5.73
C ASN A 232 23.81 10.21 5.67
N THR A 233 24.37 11.37 6.01
CA THR A 233 25.82 11.60 6.04
C THR A 233 26.47 10.88 7.23
N LEU A 234 27.78 10.57 7.12
CA LEU A 234 28.56 10.01 8.22
C LEU A 234 28.39 10.78 9.54
N GLU A 235 28.46 12.12 9.47
CA GLU A 235 28.24 13.01 10.62
C GLU A 235 26.85 12.84 11.25
N ASN A 236 25.80 12.73 10.43
CA ASN A 236 24.44 12.52 10.92
C ASN A 236 24.23 11.11 11.49
N VAL A 237 24.84 10.08 10.91
CA VAL A 237 24.81 8.70 11.46
C VAL A 237 25.58 8.64 12.78
N GLN A 238 26.80 9.18 12.85
CA GLN A 238 27.59 9.29 14.09
C GLN A 238 26.80 10.04 15.18
N ALA A 239 26.16 11.16 14.83
CA ALA A 239 25.34 11.93 15.75
C ALA A 239 24.11 11.15 16.24
N PHE A 240 23.44 10.40 15.37
CA PHE A 240 22.28 9.55 15.71
C PHE A 240 22.68 8.41 16.65
N VAL A 241 23.72 7.63 16.31
CA VAL A 241 24.21 6.48 17.09
C VAL A 241 24.70 6.88 18.49
N GLN A 242 25.05 8.15 18.70
CA GLN A 242 25.48 8.70 19.99
C GLN A 242 24.36 9.42 20.78
N GLN A 243 23.21 9.71 20.17
CA GLN A 243 22.11 10.45 20.81
C GLN A 243 20.99 9.51 21.29
N PRO A 244 20.54 9.62 22.55
CA PRO A 244 19.23 9.09 22.95
C PRO A 244 18.13 9.69 22.06
N PRO A 245 17.14 8.91 21.58
CA PRO A 245 16.79 7.56 22.05
C PRO A 245 17.31 6.43 21.13
N SER A 246 18.44 6.59 20.43
CA SER A 246 18.80 5.62 19.38
C SER A 246 19.08 4.21 19.90
N GLU A 247 19.56 4.03 21.14
CA GLU A 247 19.59 2.77 21.92
C GLU A 247 20.05 1.48 21.22
N MET A 248 20.72 1.57 20.06
CA MET A 248 21.14 0.43 19.22
C MET A 248 22.09 -0.51 19.99
N GLY A 249 21.62 -1.62 20.55
CA GLY A 249 22.41 -2.54 21.38
C GLY A 249 23.50 -3.31 20.61
N TYR A 250 23.50 -3.15 19.29
CA TYR A 250 24.22 -3.96 18.32
C TYR A 250 25.33 -3.17 17.59
N THR A 251 26.02 -3.86 16.68
CA THR A 251 27.13 -3.30 15.90
C THR A 251 26.59 -2.40 14.79
N VAL A 252 27.24 -1.27 14.51
CA VAL A 252 26.80 -0.29 13.50
C VAL A 252 27.96 0.08 12.58
N ALA A 253 27.72 0.01 11.26
CA ALA A 253 28.73 0.18 10.24
C ALA A 253 28.30 1.19 9.16
N PHE A 254 29.24 2.01 8.68
CA PHE A 254 29.01 3.01 7.64
C PHE A 254 29.79 2.68 6.35
N ASP A 255 29.06 2.29 5.31
CA ASP A 255 29.53 1.91 3.98
C ASP A 255 29.33 3.08 2.99
N GLN A 256 30.28 4.04 2.97
CA GLN A 256 30.19 5.24 2.13
C GLN A 256 30.16 4.92 0.63
N GLU A 257 30.90 3.90 0.19
CA GLU A 257 31.02 3.50 -1.22
C GLU A 257 29.90 2.53 -1.66
N ARG A 258 29.01 2.14 -0.73
CA ARG A 258 27.89 1.21 -0.96
C ARG A 258 28.36 -0.17 -1.44
N GLU A 259 29.54 -0.64 -1.03
CA GLU A 259 30.05 -1.96 -1.39
C GLU A 259 29.19 -3.10 -0.81
N THR A 260 28.90 -3.04 0.50
CA THR A 260 28.03 -4.02 1.16
C THR A 260 26.60 -3.88 0.66
N TRP A 261 26.10 -2.65 0.51
CA TRP A 261 24.79 -2.41 -0.10
C TRP A 261 24.68 -3.07 -1.49
N ASN A 262 25.68 -2.92 -2.34
CA ASN A 262 25.66 -3.52 -3.68
C ASN A 262 25.80 -5.04 -3.66
N ARG A 263 26.60 -5.58 -2.73
CA ARG A 263 26.74 -7.04 -2.52
C ARG A 263 25.47 -7.70 -2.01
N TYR A 264 24.64 -7.00 -1.24
CA TYR A 264 23.41 -7.53 -0.63
C TYR A 264 22.14 -7.01 -1.33
N MET A 265 21.77 -5.75 -1.07
CA MET A 265 20.52 -5.13 -1.54
C MET A 265 20.41 -5.16 -3.06
N THR A 266 21.41 -4.61 -3.77
CA THR A 266 21.38 -4.56 -5.24
C THR A 266 21.45 -5.96 -5.87
N ALA A 267 22.22 -6.88 -5.29
CA ALA A 267 22.38 -8.24 -5.80
C ALA A 267 21.12 -9.11 -5.60
N SER A 268 20.42 -8.98 -4.48
CA SER A 268 19.15 -9.67 -4.20
C SER A 268 17.94 -9.01 -4.87
N GLY A 269 18.09 -7.78 -5.38
CA GLY A 269 17.01 -6.99 -5.96
C GLY A 269 16.16 -6.22 -4.95
N GLN A 270 16.59 -6.15 -3.69
CA GLN A 270 15.87 -5.46 -2.61
C GLN A 270 15.95 -3.94 -2.79
N GLY A 271 14.78 -3.29 -2.94
CA GLY A 271 14.66 -1.90 -3.36
C GLY A 271 14.32 -0.88 -2.26
N GLY A 272 14.10 -1.32 -1.01
CA GLY A 272 13.65 -0.48 0.11
C GLY A 272 14.44 -0.72 1.39
N ILE A 273 14.16 0.06 2.44
CA ILE A 273 14.65 -0.17 3.80
C ILE A 273 13.52 0.08 4.82
N PRO A 274 13.52 -0.62 5.98
CA PRO A 274 14.54 -1.57 6.43
C PRO A 274 14.48 -2.91 5.69
N THR A 275 15.61 -3.61 5.65
CA THR A 275 15.71 -4.98 5.14
C THR A 275 16.83 -5.70 5.87
N SER A 276 16.54 -6.89 6.38
CA SER A 276 17.46 -7.73 7.15
C SER A 276 17.75 -9.03 6.41
N PHE A 277 18.99 -9.47 6.47
CA PHE A 277 19.45 -10.77 5.99
C PHE A 277 19.94 -11.59 7.18
N ILE A 278 19.30 -12.72 7.48
CA ILE A 278 19.82 -13.65 8.50
C ILE A 278 20.84 -14.58 7.83
N VAL A 279 22.05 -14.61 8.38
CA VAL A 279 23.13 -15.52 8.00
C VAL A 279 23.24 -16.61 9.05
N ASN A 280 23.07 -17.87 8.64
CA ASN A 280 23.11 -19.03 9.52
C ASN A 280 24.54 -19.45 9.93
N GLN A 281 24.63 -20.46 10.80
CA GLN A 281 25.87 -21.02 11.34
C GLN A 281 26.80 -21.66 10.28
N GLN A 282 26.33 -21.81 9.04
CA GLN A 282 27.09 -22.30 7.88
C GLN A 282 27.64 -21.14 7.03
N GLY A 283 27.29 -19.89 7.35
CA GLY A 283 27.66 -18.71 6.57
C GLY A 283 26.81 -18.52 5.31
N GLN A 284 25.62 -19.13 5.27
CA GLN A 284 24.65 -18.99 4.18
C GLN A 284 23.52 -18.05 4.59
N ILE A 285 22.93 -17.34 3.63
CA ILE A 285 21.73 -16.54 3.86
C ILE A 285 20.57 -17.51 4.04
N ALA A 286 19.93 -17.49 5.20
CA ALA A 286 18.79 -18.34 5.52
C ALA A 286 17.45 -17.60 5.33
N TRP A 287 17.45 -16.27 5.43
CA TRP A 287 16.24 -15.47 5.38
C TRP A 287 16.52 -14.03 4.90
N ILE A 288 15.57 -13.41 4.20
CA ILE A 288 15.62 -12.02 3.73
C ILE A 288 14.23 -11.38 3.88
N GLY A 289 14.12 -10.21 4.52
CA GLY A 289 12.83 -9.54 4.71
C GLY A 289 12.88 -8.33 5.65
N HIS A 290 11.75 -7.96 6.25
CA HIS A 290 11.63 -6.83 7.17
C HIS A 290 11.98 -7.22 8.63
N PRO A 291 12.79 -6.47 9.39
CA PRO A 291 13.26 -6.87 10.72
C PRO A 291 12.14 -7.30 11.68
N LEU A 292 11.02 -6.56 11.75
CA LEU A 292 9.85 -6.87 12.60
C LEU A 292 9.01 -8.09 12.14
N SER A 293 9.54 -8.98 11.31
CA SER A 293 8.84 -10.17 10.81
C SER A 293 9.78 -11.36 10.62
N MET A 294 10.81 -11.47 11.46
CA MET A 294 11.89 -12.46 11.30
C MET A 294 12.06 -13.41 12.49
N ASP A 295 11.35 -13.17 13.59
CA ASP A 295 11.48 -13.80 14.91
C ASP A 295 11.40 -15.33 14.84
N ASP A 296 10.30 -15.88 14.31
CA ASP A 296 10.10 -17.33 14.12
C ASP A 296 11.25 -17.97 13.31
N ALA A 297 11.74 -17.27 12.28
CA ALA A 297 12.83 -17.76 11.46
C ALA A 297 14.16 -17.68 12.23
N LEU A 298 14.41 -16.59 12.97
CA LEU A 298 15.60 -16.39 13.77
C LEU A 298 15.70 -17.42 14.91
N GLU A 299 14.62 -17.72 15.62
CA GLU A 299 14.57 -18.75 16.66
C GLU A 299 14.95 -20.12 16.06
N GLN A 300 14.27 -20.53 14.99
CA GLN A 300 14.55 -21.78 14.29
C GLN A 300 15.98 -21.85 13.72
N ILE A 301 16.51 -20.74 13.19
CA ILE A 301 17.88 -20.66 12.67
C ILE A 301 18.87 -20.82 13.82
N VAL A 302 18.70 -20.10 14.94
CA VAL A 302 19.58 -20.20 16.11
C VAL A 302 19.51 -21.59 16.76
N ALA A 303 18.33 -22.21 16.81
CA ALA A 303 18.15 -23.59 17.27
C ALA A 303 18.82 -24.62 16.33
N GLY A 304 18.96 -24.28 15.04
CA GLY A 304 19.45 -25.20 14.01
C GLY A 304 18.35 -26.12 13.45
N GLU A 305 17.09 -25.73 13.60
CA GLU A 305 15.90 -26.50 13.22
C GLU A 305 15.22 -25.95 11.94
N TYR A 306 15.65 -24.79 11.43
CA TYR A 306 15.10 -24.13 10.25
C TYR A 306 15.25 -24.94 8.96
N ASP A 307 14.14 -25.19 8.26
CA ASP A 307 14.12 -25.90 6.98
C ASP A 307 14.58 -25.00 5.83
N MET A 308 15.90 -25.05 5.58
CA MET A 308 16.56 -24.35 4.47
C MET A 308 16.01 -24.74 3.09
N ASP A 309 15.67 -26.02 2.86
CA ASP A 309 15.20 -26.48 1.54
C ASP A 309 13.79 -25.93 1.27
N ALA A 310 12.92 -25.93 2.29
CA ALA A 310 11.61 -25.29 2.22
C ALA A 310 11.70 -23.76 2.07
N ALA A 311 12.66 -23.10 2.72
CA ALA A 311 12.88 -21.66 2.58
C ALA A 311 13.33 -21.27 1.15
N ILE A 312 14.24 -22.06 0.56
CA ILE A 312 14.72 -21.87 -0.83
C ILE A 312 13.57 -22.01 -1.83
N GLU A 313 12.80 -23.10 -1.77
CA GLU A 313 11.70 -23.33 -2.71
C GLU A 313 10.53 -22.35 -2.50
N ARG A 314 10.30 -21.87 -1.26
CA ARG A 314 9.33 -20.80 -0.98
C ARG A 314 9.73 -19.49 -1.67
N GLN A 315 10.94 -18.99 -1.41
CA GLN A 315 11.42 -17.75 -2.02
C GLN A 315 11.44 -17.83 -3.56
N ARG A 316 11.80 -19.00 -4.09
CA ARG A 316 11.74 -19.27 -5.54
C ARG A 316 10.31 -19.18 -6.07
N ARG A 317 9.34 -19.86 -5.42
CA ARG A 317 7.92 -19.79 -5.78
C ARG A 317 7.40 -18.36 -5.73
N GLU A 318 7.71 -17.61 -4.68
CA GLU A 318 7.36 -16.19 -4.55
C GLU A 318 7.97 -15.34 -5.68
N THR A 319 9.24 -15.59 -6.04
CA THR A 319 9.93 -14.89 -7.14
C THR A 319 9.31 -15.20 -8.51
N ASP A 320 9.01 -16.47 -8.78
CA ASP A 320 8.36 -16.92 -10.02
C ASP A 320 6.90 -16.41 -10.12
N LEU A 321 6.19 -16.27 -9.00
CA LEU A 321 4.87 -15.64 -8.93
C LEU A 321 4.95 -14.11 -9.14
N GLN A 322 5.89 -13.42 -8.49
CA GLN A 322 6.09 -11.99 -8.66
C GLN A 322 6.46 -11.64 -10.11
N ALA A 323 7.31 -12.44 -10.76
CA ALA A 323 7.65 -12.27 -12.17
C ALA A 323 6.44 -12.45 -13.13
N GLN A 324 5.41 -13.20 -12.72
CA GLN A 324 4.14 -13.30 -13.44
C GLN A 324 3.19 -12.13 -13.12
N ALA A 325 3.24 -11.59 -11.90
CA ALA A 325 2.43 -10.46 -11.46
C ALA A 325 2.95 -9.10 -11.99
N ASP A 326 4.27 -8.88 -12.07
CA ASP A 326 4.90 -7.64 -12.53
C ASP A 326 4.30 -7.06 -13.85
N PRO A 327 4.21 -7.82 -14.96
CA PRO A 327 3.63 -7.29 -16.20
C PRO A 327 2.12 -7.02 -16.08
N LEU A 328 1.41 -7.70 -15.16
CA LEU A 328 0.00 -7.46 -14.87
C LEU A 328 -0.19 -6.21 -14.00
N LEU A 329 0.71 -5.95 -13.05
CA LEU A 329 0.74 -4.72 -12.25
C LEU A 329 1.01 -3.50 -13.13
N MET A 330 1.92 -3.63 -14.11
CA MET A 330 2.10 -2.61 -15.15
C MET A 330 0.84 -2.40 -16.00
N GLN A 331 0.12 -3.48 -16.35
CA GLN A 331 -1.15 -3.40 -17.06
C GLN A 331 -2.24 -2.68 -16.23
N VAL A 332 -2.38 -3.00 -14.95
CA VAL A 332 -3.27 -2.30 -13.99
C VAL A 332 -2.94 -0.81 -13.95
N GLN A 333 -1.65 -0.47 -13.80
CA GLN A 333 -1.22 0.94 -13.73
C GLN A 333 -1.55 1.71 -15.02
N GLN A 334 -1.37 1.09 -16.19
CA GLN A 334 -1.74 1.70 -17.47
C GLN A 334 -3.25 1.88 -17.59
N MET A 335 -4.05 0.85 -17.30
CA MET A 335 -5.51 0.90 -17.33
C MET A 335 -6.07 2.02 -16.44
N LEU A 336 -5.56 2.15 -15.21
CA LEU A 336 -5.94 3.24 -14.30
C LEU A 336 -5.55 4.63 -14.81
N GLN A 337 -4.44 4.78 -15.55
CA GLN A 337 -4.06 6.04 -16.20
C GLN A 337 -4.94 6.38 -17.42
N GLU A 338 -5.41 5.37 -18.15
CA GLU A 338 -6.31 5.51 -19.30
C GLU A 338 -7.78 5.69 -18.87
N GLY A 339 -8.11 5.43 -17.60
CA GLY A 339 -9.45 5.53 -17.02
C GLY A 339 -10.26 4.23 -17.04
N ASP A 340 -9.65 3.12 -17.45
CA ASP A 340 -10.24 1.78 -17.44
C ASP A 340 -10.17 1.15 -16.03
N ALA A 341 -11.00 1.67 -15.13
CA ALA A 341 -11.14 1.15 -13.77
C ALA A 341 -11.62 -0.31 -13.74
N GLU A 342 -12.56 -0.68 -14.62
CA GLU A 342 -13.19 -1.99 -14.64
C GLU A 342 -12.19 -3.07 -15.11
N GLY A 343 -11.48 -2.84 -16.22
CA GLY A 343 -10.40 -3.70 -16.69
C GLY A 343 -9.25 -3.82 -15.68
N ALA A 344 -8.88 -2.72 -15.01
CA ALA A 344 -7.90 -2.77 -13.93
C ALA A 344 -8.34 -3.71 -12.78
N MET A 345 -9.62 -3.68 -12.39
CA MET A 345 -10.16 -4.57 -11.36
C MET A 345 -10.25 -6.04 -11.81
N GLU A 346 -10.40 -6.33 -13.10
CA GLU A 346 -10.28 -7.70 -13.64
C GLU A 346 -8.83 -8.20 -13.61
N VAL A 347 -7.85 -7.35 -13.96
CA VAL A 347 -6.43 -7.73 -13.91
C VAL A 347 -5.96 -7.93 -12.47
N ILE A 348 -6.47 -7.16 -11.50
CA ILE A 348 -6.23 -7.42 -10.06
C ILE A 348 -6.75 -8.81 -9.64
N ASP A 349 -7.98 -9.19 -10.00
CA ASP A 349 -8.49 -10.54 -9.69
C ASP A 349 -7.61 -11.64 -10.29
N ARG A 350 -7.03 -11.41 -11.48
CA ARG A 350 -6.09 -12.34 -12.12
C ARG A 350 -4.76 -12.45 -11.39
N ILE A 351 -4.26 -11.38 -10.76
CA ILE A 351 -3.03 -11.40 -9.94
C ILE A 351 -3.30 -12.11 -8.62
N VAL A 352 -4.39 -11.77 -7.93
CA VAL A 352 -4.80 -12.43 -6.67
C VAL A 352 -5.07 -13.93 -6.88
N ALA A 353 -5.52 -14.33 -8.07
CA ALA A 353 -5.69 -15.73 -8.45
C ALA A 353 -4.39 -16.46 -8.84
N LEU A 354 -3.23 -15.78 -8.92
CA LEU A 354 -1.92 -16.46 -8.97
C LEU A 354 -1.60 -17.05 -7.60
N ASP A 355 -1.79 -16.25 -6.54
CA ASP A 355 -1.62 -16.64 -5.16
C ASP A 355 -2.28 -15.63 -4.20
N HIS A 356 -3.18 -16.10 -3.33
CA HIS A 356 -3.93 -15.20 -2.44
C HIS A 356 -3.18 -14.78 -1.16
N GLU A 357 -2.13 -15.52 -0.78
CA GLU A 357 -1.30 -15.25 0.40
C GLU A 357 -0.32 -14.10 0.06
N LEU A 358 0.38 -14.24 -1.07
CA LEU A 358 1.33 -13.24 -1.57
C LEU A 358 0.64 -11.95 -2.08
N PHE A 359 -0.54 -12.06 -2.70
CA PHE A 359 -1.20 -10.93 -3.37
C PHE A 359 -2.50 -10.44 -2.71
N GLY A 360 -2.91 -10.98 -1.55
CA GLY A 360 -4.18 -10.63 -0.88
C GLY A 360 -4.39 -9.13 -0.63
N GLN A 361 -3.31 -8.38 -0.40
CA GLN A 361 -3.33 -6.92 -0.24
C GLN A 361 -3.79 -6.16 -1.49
N LEU A 362 -3.69 -6.73 -2.70
CA LEU A 362 -4.30 -6.16 -3.91
C LEU A 362 -5.83 -6.32 -3.89
N GLY A 363 -6.35 -7.38 -3.27
CA GLY A 363 -7.77 -7.53 -2.99
C GLY A 363 -8.28 -6.47 -2.02
N VAL A 364 -7.52 -6.15 -0.97
CA VAL A 364 -7.82 -5.04 -0.04
C VAL A 364 -7.87 -3.70 -0.80
N GLN A 365 -6.90 -3.44 -1.66
CA GLN A 365 -6.90 -2.23 -2.51
C GLN A 365 -8.10 -2.19 -3.47
N LYS A 366 -8.50 -3.32 -4.06
CA LYS A 366 -9.71 -3.40 -4.90
C LYS A 366 -10.99 -3.07 -4.13
N LEU A 367 -11.13 -3.53 -2.89
CA LEU A 367 -12.26 -3.15 -2.04
C LEU A 367 -12.29 -1.62 -1.80
N GLN A 368 -11.16 -1.03 -1.43
CA GLN A 368 -11.04 0.42 -1.27
C GLN A 368 -11.34 1.20 -2.57
N PHE A 369 -10.91 0.66 -3.72
CA PHE A 369 -11.15 1.28 -5.03
C PHE A 369 -12.65 1.29 -5.38
N LEU A 370 -13.36 0.18 -5.15
CA LEU A 370 -14.81 0.08 -5.29
C LEU A 370 -15.54 1.09 -4.39
N MET A 371 -15.15 1.14 -3.10
CA MET A 371 -15.78 2.00 -2.08
C MET A 371 -15.63 3.50 -2.38
N PHE A 372 -14.43 3.96 -2.77
CA PHE A 372 -14.08 5.38 -2.78
C PHE A 372 -13.78 5.99 -4.15
N GLN A 373 -13.31 5.21 -5.13
CA GLN A 373 -12.95 5.74 -6.46
C GLN A 373 -14.03 5.46 -7.51
N MET A 374 -14.64 4.27 -7.46
CA MET A 374 -15.79 3.93 -8.30
C MET A 374 -17.12 4.37 -7.67
N ASN A 375 -17.19 4.46 -6.33
CA ASN A 375 -18.44 4.65 -5.58
C ASN A 375 -19.48 3.56 -5.96
N ASP A 376 -19.01 2.33 -6.16
CA ASP A 376 -19.85 1.17 -6.43
C ASP A 376 -20.18 0.46 -5.11
N GLU A 377 -21.24 0.95 -4.46
CA GLU A 377 -21.72 0.41 -3.19
C GLU A 377 -22.10 -1.08 -3.28
N ALA A 378 -22.76 -1.49 -4.36
CA ALA A 378 -23.20 -2.86 -4.56
C ALA A 378 -22.01 -3.81 -4.81
N GLY A 379 -21.08 -3.39 -5.68
CA GLY A 379 -19.84 -4.12 -5.92
C GLY A 379 -18.97 -4.22 -4.67
N ALA A 380 -18.81 -3.14 -3.90
CA ALA A 380 -18.05 -3.15 -2.64
C ALA A 380 -18.67 -4.09 -1.60
N LEU A 381 -19.99 -4.04 -1.39
CA LEU A 381 -20.69 -4.93 -0.44
C LEU A 381 -20.58 -6.41 -0.84
N MET A 382 -20.72 -6.73 -2.13
CA MET A 382 -20.53 -8.10 -2.64
C MET A 382 -19.07 -8.56 -2.54
N TYR A 383 -18.12 -7.70 -2.93
CA TYR A 383 -16.70 -8.03 -2.97
C TYR A 383 -16.08 -8.13 -1.57
N GLY A 384 -16.50 -7.31 -0.60
CA GLY A 384 -16.02 -7.38 0.78
C GLY A 384 -16.25 -8.76 1.41
N LYS A 385 -17.40 -9.39 1.15
CA LYS A 385 -17.64 -10.77 1.56
C LYS A 385 -16.70 -11.77 0.87
N LYS A 386 -16.50 -11.62 -0.45
CA LYS A 386 -15.58 -12.47 -1.23
C LYS A 386 -14.13 -12.37 -0.71
N LEU A 387 -13.68 -11.15 -0.41
CA LEU A 387 -12.35 -10.87 0.14
C LEU A 387 -12.09 -11.69 1.40
N PHE A 388 -13.04 -11.72 2.34
CA PHE A 388 -12.90 -12.44 3.61
C PHE A 388 -13.17 -13.95 3.55
N ASP A 389 -13.84 -14.45 2.51
CA ASP A 389 -14.14 -15.89 2.37
C ASP A 389 -13.25 -16.66 1.39
N GLU A 390 -12.64 -15.99 0.40
CA GLU A 390 -11.90 -16.64 -0.69
C GLU A 390 -10.43 -16.16 -0.80
N ILE A 391 -10.13 -14.93 -0.35
CA ILE A 391 -8.83 -14.28 -0.58
C ILE A 391 -8.01 -14.20 0.72
N LEU A 392 -8.60 -13.68 1.80
CA LEU A 392 -7.95 -13.54 3.11
C LEU A 392 -8.31 -14.69 4.07
N VAL A 393 -8.80 -15.81 3.53
CA VAL A 393 -9.48 -16.88 4.29
C VAL A 393 -8.62 -17.50 5.39
N ASP A 394 -7.30 -17.53 5.21
CA ASP A 394 -6.32 -18.07 6.16
C ASP A 394 -5.47 -16.98 6.84
N ASN A 395 -5.88 -15.70 6.76
CA ASN A 395 -5.16 -14.54 7.32
C ASN A 395 -6.11 -13.67 8.20
N PRO A 396 -6.45 -14.12 9.42
CA PRO A 396 -7.40 -13.41 10.28
C PRO A 396 -6.91 -12.02 10.72
N GLU A 397 -5.60 -11.78 10.79
CA GLU A 397 -4.98 -10.50 11.13
C GLU A 397 -5.27 -9.44 10.06
N MET A 398 -5.14 -9.78 8.77
CA MET A 398 -5.48 -8.87 7.67
C MET A 398 -6.99 -8.67 7.55
N ILE A 399 -7.80 -9.72 7.78
CA ILE A 399 -9.26 -9.54 7.91
C ILE A 399 -9.56 -8.53 9.03
N ASN A 400 -8.90 -8.65 10.18
CA ASN A 400 -9.11 -7.76 11.32
C ASN A 400 -8.70 -6.32 11.01
N GLY A 401 -7.51 -6.09 10.44
CA GLY A 401 -7.03 -4.76 10.08
C GLY A 401 -7.94 -4.03 9.09
N VAL A 402 -8.48 -4.75 8.09
CA VAL A 402 -9.49 -4.20 7.17
C VAL A 402 -10.80 -3.89 7.89
N SER A 403 -11.24 -4.78 8.79
CA SER A 403 -12.48 -4.63 9.55
C SER A 403 -12.43 -3.43 10.50
N TRP A 404 -11.35 -3.33 11.28
CA TRP A 404 -11.03 -2.20 12.13
C TRP A 404 -11.02 -0.90 11.34
N SER A 405 -10.28 -0.83 10.23
CA SER A 405 -10.23 0.37 9.38
C SER A 405 -11.62 0.81 8.89
N ILE A 406 -12.48 -0.12 8.47
CA ILE A 406 -13.86 0.18 8.03
C ILE A 406 -14.75 0.66 9.18
N LEU A 407 -14.51 0.22 10.42
CA LEU A 407 -15.34 0.54 11.59
C LEU A 407 -14.85 1.77 12.38
N THR A 408 -13.59 2.17 12.24
CA THR A 408 -12.97 3.24 13.07
C THR A 408 -12.42 4.43 12.30
N THR A 409 -12.29 4.36 10.97
CA THR A 409 -11.84 5.52 10.17
C THR A 409 -12.95 6.57 10.06
N ASP A 410 -12.65 7.81 10.41
CA ASP A 410 -13.58 8.94 10.23
C ASP A 410 -13.96 9.13 8.76
N GLY A 411 -15.26 9.31 8.49
CA GLY A 411 -15.79 9.62 7.16
C GLY A 411 -16.09 8.41 6.27
N ILE A 412 -15.93 7.18 6.75
CA ILE A 412 -16.45 5.98 6.05
C ILE A 412 -17.99 6.05 5.97
N PRO A 413 -18.60 5.89 4.79
CA PRO A 413 -20.06 5.82 4.65
C PRO A 413 -20.66 4.61 5.42
N PRO A 414 -21.65 4.81 6.32
CA PRO A 414 -22.14 3.77 7.23
C PRO A 414 -22.66 2.48 6.59
N GLN A 415 -23.09 2.51 5.33
CA GLN A 415 -23.45 1.28 4.59
C GLN A 415 -22.32 0.25 4.58
N TYR A 416 -21.06 0.69 4.55
CA TYR A 416 -19.89 -0.19 4.50
C TYR A 416 -19.53 -0.81 5.85
N HIS A 417 -20.07 -0.32 6.98
CA HIS A 417 -19.84 -0.94 8.30
C HIS A 417 -20.30 -2.40 8.33
N THR A 418 -21.26 -2.79 7.48
CA THR A 418 -21.69 -4.19 7.28
C THR A 418 -20.57 -5.11 6.79
N ILE A 419 -19.60 -4.57 6.03
CA ILE A 419 -18.39 -5.28 5.59
C ILE A 419 -17.47 -5.49 6.79
N GLY A 420 -17.19 -4.42 7.56
CA GLY A 420 -16.36 -4.49 8.76
C GLY A 420 -16.92 -5.43 9.82
N PHE A 421 -18.24 -5.45 10.02
CA PHE A 421 -18.92 -6.42 10.89
C PHE A 421 -18.74 -7.87 10.42
N TYR A 422 -18.89 -8.14 9.11
CA TYR A 422 -18.66 -9.48 8.57
C TYR A 422 -17.22 -9.94 8.79
N GLY A 423 -16.25 -9.07 8.48
CA GLY A 423 -14.83 -9.36 8.65
C GLY A 423 -14.43 -9.58 10.11
N ALA A 424 -14.84 -8.71 11.04
CA ALA A 424 -14.55 -8.85 12.47
C ALA A 424 -15.08 -10.19 13.02
N ARG A 425 -16.29 -10.58 12.63
CA ARG A 425 -16.86 -11.89 13.00
C ARG A 425 -16.09 -13.06 12.36
N LYS A 426 -15.69 -12.94 11.09
CA LYS A 426 -14.91 -13.94 10.36
C LYS A 426 -13.51 -14.15 10.95
N ALA A 427 -12.81 -13.07 11.31
CA ALA A 427 -11.51 -13.15 12.00
C ALA A 427 -11.64 -13.88 13.34
N ASN A 428 -12.68 -13.54 14.13
CA ASN A 428 -12.98 -14.22 15.39
C ASN A 428 -13.39 -15.70 15.19
N GLU A 429 -14.11 -16.04 14.13
CA GLU A 429 -14.43 -17.43 13.77
C GLU A 429 -13.14 -18.24 13.46
N LEU A 430 -12.17 -17.63 12.78
CA LEU A 430 -10.89 -18.26 12.42
C LEU A 430 -9.96 -18.46 13.63
N THR A 431 -9.86 -17.49 14.54
CA THR A 431 -9.01 -17.59 15.75
C THR A 431 -9.71 -18.28 16.94
N GLY A 432 -10.92 -18.83 16.75
CA GLY A 432 -11.74 -19.38 17.83
C GLY A 432 -12.18 -18.35 18.89
N GLY A 433 -11.92 -17.06 18.62
CA GLY A 433 -11.99 -15.97 19.58
C GLY A 433 -10.94 -16.06 20.69
N GLU A 434 -9.76 -16.60 20.41
CA GLU A 434 -8.62 -16.61 21.36
C GLU A 434 -7.69 -15.40 21.20
N ASP A 435 -7.89 -14.55 20.18
CA ASP A 435 -7.14 -13.31 20.00
C ASP A 435 -7.87 -12.08 20.61
N PRO A 436 -7.21 -11.27 21.47
CA PRO A 436 -7.84 -10.13 22.12
C PRO A 436 -8.11 -8.93 21.21
N MET A 437 -7.28 -8.66 20.19
CA MET A 437 -7.44 -7.51 19.29
C MET A 437 -8.55 -7.74 18.25
N ILE A 438 -8.77 -9.01 17.88
CA ILE A 438 -9.88 -9.47 17.06
C ILE A 438 -11.19 -9.44 17.84
N LEU A 439 -11.19 -9.89 19.10
CA LEU A 439 -12.36 -9.77 19.99
C LEU A 439 -12.77 -8.31 20.20
N ASP A 440 -11.81 -7.42 20.43
CA ASP A 440 -12.05 -5.99 20.58
C ASP A 440 -12.63 -5.33 19.32
N THR A 441 -12.12 -5.71 18.14
CA THR A 441 -12.69 -5.25 16.86
C THR A 441 -14.11 -5.79 16.65
N LEU A 442 -14.41 -7.02 17.09
CA LEU A 442 -15.75 -7.59 17.10
C LEU A 442 -16.69 -6.91 18.11
N ALA A 443 -16.21 -6.56 19.31
CA ALA A 443 -16.97 -5.81 20.31
C ALA A 443 -17.34 -4.42 19.77
N ARG A 444 -16.41 -3.73 19.11
CA ARG A 444 -16.69 -2.48 18.40
C ARG A 444 -17.74 -2.65 17.30
N ALA A 445 -17.68 -3.75 16.55
CA ALA A 445 -18.67 -4.07 15.53
C ALA A 445 -20.07 -4.36 16.11
N GLN A 446 -20.16 -5.03 17.26
CA GLN A 446 -21.40 -5.31 17.99
C GLN A 446 -22.03 -4.02 18.55
N TYR A 447 -21.23 -3.17 19.19
CA TYR A 447 -21.66 -1.85 19.66
C TYR A 447 -22.22 -1.00 18.51
N MET A 448 -21.57 -1.03 17.33
CA MET A 448 -22.03 -0.34 16.11
C MET A 448 -23.23 -1.03 15.41
N GLN A 449 -23.84 -2.05 16.02
CA GLN A 449 -25.13 -2.64 15.64
C GLN A 449 -26.20 -2.49 16.74
N ASP A 450 -25.97 -1.58 17.69
CA ASP A 450 -26.80 -1.35 18.89
C ASP A 450 -26.89 -2.59 19.84
N ASP A 451 -25.94 -3.53 19.76
CA ASP A 451 -25.84 -4.73 20.61
C ASP A 451 -24.79 -4.51 21.72
N LEU A 452 -25.12 -3.63 22.67
CA LEU A 452 -24.23 -3.22 23.77
C LEU A 452 -23.98 -4.35 24.79
N ASP A 453 -24.97 -5.22 25.01
CA ASP A 453 -24.84 -6.39 25.91
C ASP A 453 -23.77 -7.38 25.42
N GLU A 454 -23.82 -7.76 24.13
CA GLU A 454 -22.82 -8.66 23.56
C GLU A 454 -21.47 -7.96 23.36
N ALA A 455 -21.46 -6.66 23.02
CA ALA A 455 -20.23 -5.86 22.95
C ALA A 455 -19.48 -5.82 24.29
N LEU A 456 -20.17 -5.56 25.40
CA LEU A 456 -19.61 -5.61 26.74
C LEU A 456 -19.03 -6.99 27.08
N LYS A 457 -19.77 -8.05 26.75
CA LYS A 457 -19.35 -9.44 26.98
C LYS A 457 -18.10 -9.80 26.17
N THR A 458 -18.00 -9.35 24.91
CA THR A 458 -16.84 -9.57 24.05
C THR A 458 -15.63 -8.74 24.51
N GLN A 459 -15.82 -7.47 24.89
CA GLN A 459 -14.74 -6.59 25.36
C GLN A 459 -14.14 -7.06 26.69
N ARG A 460 -14.97 -7.57 27.63
CA ARG A 460 -14.46 -8.20 28.87
C ARG A 460 -13.53 -9.37 28.54
N LYS A 461 -13.95 -10.25 27.62
CA LYS A 461 -13.13 -11.40 27.19
C LYS A 461 -11.81 -10.95 26.54
N ALA A 462 -11.82 -9.88 25.75
CA ALA A 462 -10.60 -9.29 25.17
C ALA A 462 -9.61 -8.83 26.26
N VAL A 463 -10.10 -8.05 27.24
CA VAL A 463 -9.30 -7.54 28.38
C VAL A 463 -8.78 -8.67 29.27
N GLU A 464 -9.58 -9.72 29.49
CA GLU A 464 -9.17 -10.91 30.26
C GLU A 464 -8.06 -11.68 29.53
N LEU A 465 -8.26 -12.06 28.27
CA LEU A 465 -7.26 -12.80 27.47
C LEU A 465 -5.95 -12.02 27.27
N ALA A 466 -6.02 -10.70 27.05
CA ALA A 466 -4.84 -9.85 26.92
C ALA A 466 -3.93 -9.92 28.16
N LYS A 467 -4.53 -9.95 29.35
CA LYS A 467 -3.82 -10.06 30.64
C LYS A 467 -3.33 -11.47 30.95
N GLU A 468 -4.05 -12.50 30.52
CA GLU A 468 -3.65 -13.90 30.71
C GLU A 468 -2.52 -14.34 29.77
N GLN A 469 -2.54 -13.88 28.51
CA GLN A 469 -1.54 -14.29 27.50
C GLN A 469 -0.20 -13.56 27.64
N GLY A 470 -0.19 -12.33 28.17
CA GLY A 470 1.03 -11.53 28.32
C GLY A 470 1.72 -11.09 27.02
N LYS A 471 1.06 -11.29 25.86
CA LYS A 471 1.56 -10.90 24.54
C LYS A 471 1.46 -9.40 24.26
N LEU A 472 0.41 -8.75 24.78
CA LEU A 472 0.15 -7.33 24.58
C LEU A 472 0.88 -6.50 25.64
N ASN A 473 1.37 -5.33 25.22
CA ASN A 473 2.06 -4.39 26.10
C ASN A 473 1.08 -3.57 26.95
N GLY A 474 1.60 -2.86 27.96
CA GLY A 474 0.78 -2.12 28.92
C GLY A 474 -0.05 -0.97 28.33
N SER A 475 0.30 -0.44 27.15
CA SER A 475 -0.50 0.55 26.43
C SER A 475 -1.68 -0.11 25.71
N GLU A 476 -1.43 -1.21 25.00
CA GLU A 476 -2.46 -1.98 24.29
C GLU A 476 -3.53 -2.51 25.27
N ILE A 477 -3.11 -3.05 26.43
CA ILE A 477 -4.03 -3.48 27.49
C ILE A 477 -4.84 -2.29 28.02
N ALA A 478 -4.23 -1.11 28.20
CA ALA A 478 -4.94 0.09 28.67
C ALA A 478 -5.97 0.59 27.64
N GLU A 479 -5.65 0.55 26.34
CA GLU A 479 -6.60 0.90 25.28
C GLU A 479 -7.80 -0.06 25.21
N LEU A 480 -7.60 -1.34 25.54
CA LEU A 480 -8.69 -2.32 25.67
C LEU A 480 -9.57 -2.04 26.90
N GLU A 481 -8.96 -1.66 28.02
CA GLU A 481 -9.65 -1.26 29.25
C GLU A 481 -10.43 0.05 29.11
N GLU A 482 -9.91 1.03 28.37
CA GLU A 482 -10.58 2.32 28.13
C GLU A 482 -11.91 2.12 27.39
N ARG A 483 -11.93 1.31 26.33
CA ARG A 483 -13.18 0.96 25.62
C ARG A 483 -14.14 0.09 26.43
N LEU A 484 -13.62 -0.76 27.32
CA LEU A 484 -14.50 -1.46 28.27
C LEU A 484 -15.20 -0.47 29.19
N ALA A 485 -14.48 0.55 29.68
CA ALA A 485 -15.05 1.62 30.49
C ALA A 485 -16.04 2.50 29.70
N GLU A 486 -15.78 2.81 28.43
CA GLU A 486 -16.74 3.50 27.55
C GLU A 486 -18.07 2.75 27.46
N TYR A 487 -18.03 1.44 27.17
CA TYR A 487 -19.23 0.61 27.08
C TYR A 487 -19.93 0.42 28.44
N GLU A 488 -19.18 0.39 29.55
CA GLU A 488 -19.75 0.33 30.91
C GLU A 488 -20.43 1.65 31.33
N GLU A 489 -19.89 2.81 30.94
CA GLU A 489 -20.54 4.11 31.17
C GLU A 489 -21.85 4.20 30.37
N MET A 490 -21.84 3.79 29.10
CA MET A 490 -23.04 3.80 28.25
C MET A 490 -24.16 2.88 28.77
N ALA A 491 -23.83 1.68 29.23
CA ALA A 491 -24.80 0.75 29.83
C ALA A 491 -25.28 1.16 31.24
N GLY A 492 -24.65 2.17 31.85
CA GLY A 492 -25.05 2.76 33.13
C GLY A 492 -26.08 3.89 33.03
N ASP A 493 -26.35 4.39 31.81
CA ASP A 493 -27.19 5.57 31.53
C ASP A 493 -28.59 5.23 30.96
N GLU A 494 -28.93 3.94 30.81
CA GLU A 494 -30.25 3.41 30.36
C GLU A 494 -31.25 3.09 31.51
#